data_AF-A0A6J4LDY3-F1
#
_entry.id   AF-A0A6J4LDY3-F1
#
_cell.length_a   1.000
_cell.length_b   1.000
_cell.length_c   1.000
_cell.angle_alpha   90.00
_cell.angle_beta   90.00
_cell.angle_gamma   90.00
#
_symmetry.space_group_name_H-M   'P 1'
#
loop_
_entity.id
_entity.type
_entity.pdbx_description
1 polymer ?
#
loop_
_entity_poly.entity_id
_entity_poly.type
_entity_poly.pdbx_seq_one_letter_code
_entity_poly.pdbx_strand_id
1 'polypeptide(L)'
;GWTDNVRLVRNVMATHGDEAVPVWFTEYGWSTHDNFAGISGSQIGVTNEEQATYLVDMITMTMRRYPYVERMAVYQVRDENNGNIRNDNFGLYTLGGQRKPSADRLEAFMTLHGS
;
A
#
# COMPACT_ATOMS: atom_id res chain seq x y z
N GLY A 1 -6.95 -18.31 0.90
CA GLY A 1 -7.36 -16.96 0.45
C GLY A 1 -6.15 -16.19 -0.03
N TRP A 2 -6.28 -15.02 -0.69
CA TRP A 2 -5.15 -14.28 -1.28
C TRP A 2 -4.00 -13.97 -0.30
N THR A 3 -4.27 -13.96 1.02
CA THR A 3 -3.29 -13.85 2.11
C THR A 3 -2.30 -15.02 2.23
N ASP A 4 -2.56 -16.14 1.56
CA ASP A 4 -1.71 -17.34 1.62
C ASP A 4 -0.52 -17.23 0.68
N ASN A 5 -0.59 -16.40 -0.37
CA ASN A 5 0.46 -16.29 -1.39
C ASN A 5 1.78 -15.75 -0.82
N VAL A 6 1.73 -14.79 0.11
CA VAL A 6 2.93 -14.27 0.77
C VAL A 6 3.66 -15.38 1.54
N ARG A 7 2.91 -16.22 2.25
CA ARG A 7 3.47 -17.36 3.00
C ARG A 7 4.03 -18.42 2.04
N LEU A 8 3.37 -18.66 0.92
CA LEU A 8 3.88 -19.59 -0.10
C LEU A 8 5.20 -19.11 -0.69
N VAL A 9 5.34 -17.81 -1.01
CA VAL A 9 6.63 -17.24 -1.46
C VAL A 9 7.70 -17.43 -0.39
N ARG A 10 7.39 -17.13 0.87
CA ARG A 10 8.32 -17.35 1.98
C ARG A 10 8.74 -18.82 2.13
N ASN A 11 7.81 -19.75 1.94
CA ASN A 11 8.11 -21.18 1.99
C ASN A 11 9.04 -21.62 0.85
N VAL A 12 8.85 -21.08 -0.37
CA VAL A 12 9.75 -21.33 -1.49
C VAL A 12 11.15 -20.80 -1.19
N MET A 13 11.26 -19.57 -0.69
CA MET A 13 12.55 -19.00 -0.26
C MET A 13 13.26 -19.92 0.75
N ALA A 14 12.57 -20.35 1.80
CA ALA A 14 13.14 -21.26 2.80
C ALA A 14 13.56 -22.61 2.18
N THR A 15 12.75 -23.19 1.28
CA THR A 15 13.05 -24.45 0.60
C THR A 15 14.36 -24.38 -0.22
N HIS A 16 14.69 -23.20 -0.73
CA HIS A 16 15.89 -22.98 -1.54
C HIS A 16 17.06 -22.35 -0.78
N GLY A 17 16.98 -22.22 0.55
CA GLY A 17 18.07 -21.68 1.39
C GLY A 17 18.06 -20.16 1.55
N ASP A 18 17.05 -19.46 1.03
CA ASP A 18 16.89 -18.01 1.11
C ASP A 18 16.12 -17.56 2.36
N GLU A 19 16.07 -18.37 3.41
CA GLU A 19 15.33 -18.02 4.64
C GLU A 19 15.89 -16.74 5.30
N ALA A 20 17.20 -16.50 5.20
CA ALA A 20 17.81 -15.28 5.74
C ALA A 20 17.53 -14.03 4.88
N VAL A 21 17.00 -14.18 3.65
CA VAL A 21 16.71 -13.05 2.77
C VAL A 21 15.40 -12.38 3.20
N PRO A 22 15.39 -11.06 3.45
CA PRO A 22 14.18 -10.36 3.86
C PRO A 22 13.21 -10.18 2.71
N VAL A 23 11.91 -10.14 3.04
CA VAL A 23 10.86 -9.82 2.06
C VAL A 23 10.54 -8.33 2.13
N TRP A 24 10.39 -7.68 0.99
CA TRP A 24 9.98 -6.28 0.90
C TRP A 24 8.68 -6.18 0.13
N PHE A 25 7.74 -5.35 0.62
CA PHE A 25 6.55 -4.98 -0.13
C PHE A 25 6.79 -3.64 -0.79
N THR A 26 7.08 -3.64 -2.08
CA THR A 26 7.62 -2.45 -2.77
C THR A 26 6.56 -1.50 -3.30
N GLU A 27 5.33 -1.97 -3.48
CA GLU A 27 4.28 -1.21 -4.18
C GLU A 27 2.91 -1.48 -3.56
N TYR A 28 2.56 -0.72 -2.53
CA TYR A 28 1.20 -0.76 -1.98
C TYR A 28 0.53 0.61 -2.00
N GLY A 29 -0.80 0.61 -2.11
CA GLY A 29 -1.59 1.83 -2.14
C GLY A 29 -2.96 1.60 -2.73
N TRP A 30 -3.82 2.60 -2.58
CA TRP A 30 -5.16 2.64 -3.16
C TRP A 30 -5.35 3.98 -3.85
N SER A 31 -5.97 3.94 -5.03
CA SER A 31 -6.19 5.11 -5.86
C SER A 31 -7.49 5.83 -5.44
N THR A 32 -7.45 7.16 -5.35
CA THR A 32 -8.61 7.96 -4.94
C THR A 32 -9.32 8.59 -6.13
N HIS A 33 -10.39 7.95 -6.61
CA HIS A 33 -11.26 8.52 -7.65
C HIS A 33 -12.66 7.92 -7.61
N ASP A 34 -13.59 8.59 -8.28
CA ASP A 34 -14.93 8.09 -8.46
C ASP A 34 -14.94 6.82 -9.34
N ASN A 35 -15.84 5.89 -8.99
CA ASN A 35 -16.08 4.69 -9.78
C ASN A 35 -17.14 4.96 -10.84
N PHE A 36 -17.01 4.32 -12.01
CA PHE A 36 -17.93 4.47 -13.13
C PHE A 36 -18.42 3.11 -13.63
N ALA A 37 -19.54 3.11 -14.37
CA ALA A 37 -20.11 1.88 -14.91
C ALA A 37 -19.12 1.18 -15.86
N GLY A 38 -18.87 -0.11 -15.64
CA GLY A 38 -17.92 -0.91 -16.43
C GLY A 38 -16.48 -0.85 -15.94
N ILE A 39 -16.19 -0.18 -14.82
CA ILE A 39 -14.85 -0.23 -14.20
C ILE A 39 -14.50 -1.68 -13.79
N SER A 40 -13.26 -2.10 -14.03
CA SER A 40 -12.81 -3.42 -13.61
C SER A 40 -12.51 -3.46 -12.11
N GLY A 41 -12.58 -4.65 -11.51
CA GLY A 41 -12.28 -4.81 -10.08
C GLY A 41 -10.87 -4.35 -9.68
N SER A 42 -9.89 -4.46 -10.58
CA SER A 42 -8.51 -3.98 -10.34
C SER A 42 -8.33 -2.47 -10.49
N GLN A 43 -9.38 -1.79 -10.97
CA GLN A 43 -9.41 -0.35 -11.20
C GLN A 43 -10.32 0.41 -10.24
N ILE A 44 -10.98 -0.28 -9.30
CA ILE A 44 -11.84 0.38 -8.31
C ILE A 44 -11.04 1.39 -7.50
N GLY A 45 -11.52 2.63 -7.51
CA GLY A 45 -11.06 3.71 -6.65
C GLY A 45 -11.76 3.70 -5.31
N VAL A 46 -11.12 4.34 -4.33
CA VAL A 46 -11.62 4.50 -2.96
C VAL A 46 -11.73 6.00 -2.62
N THR A 47 -12.43 6.32 -1.54
CA THR A 47 -12.43 7.67 -0.98
C THR A 47 -11.08 8.02 -0.33
N ASN A 48 -10.81 9.31 -0.12
CA ASN A 48 -9.59 9.75 0.57
C ASN A 48 -9.46 9.18 1.99
N GLU A 49 -10.56 9.04 2.73
CA GLU A 49 -10.52 8.45 4.08
C GLU A 49 -10.34 6.93 4.06
N GLU A 50 -10.92 6.23 3.08
CA GLU A 50 -10.64 4.81 2.87
C GLU A 50 -9.17 4.60 2.52
N GLN A 51 -8.59 5.43 1.65
CA GLN A 51 -7.15 5.38 1.34
C GLN A 51 -6.31 5.52 2.62
N ALA A 52 -6.63 6.51 3.48
CA ALA A 52 -5.93 6.74 4.73
C ALA A 52 -6.03 5.55 5.70
N THR A 53 -7.22 4.95 5.79
CA THR A 53 -7.49 3.79 6.65
C THR A 53 -6.75 2.55 6.14
N TYR A 54 -6.89 2.22 4.87
CA TYR A 54 -6.31 1.03 4.27
C TYR A 54 -4.79 1.04 4.31
N LEU A 55 -4.18 2.22 4.16
CA LEU A 55 -2.72 2.37 4.25
C LEU A 55 -2.19 1.90 5.62
N VAL A 56 -2.77 2.38 6.71
CA VAL A 56 -2.35 2.00 8.08
C VAL A 56 -2.74 0.58 8.44
N ASP A 57 -3.92 0.12 8.00
CA ASP A 57 -4.36 -1.25 8.20
C ASP A 57 -3.42 -2.26 7.54
N MET A 58 -2.89 -1.94 6.36
CA MET A 58 -1.94 -2.80 5.65
C MET A 58 -0.62 -2.93 6.42
N ILE A 59 -0.10 -1.82 6.96
CA ILE A 59 1.11 -1.84 7.80
C ILE A 59 0.87 -2.69 9.04
N THR A 60 -0.21 -2.43 9.77
CA THR A 60 -0.59 -3.16 10.99
C THR A 60 -0.78 -4.66 10.72
N MET A 61 -1.46 -5.00 9.61
CA MET A 61 -1.64 -6.38 9.20
C MET A 61 -0.31 -7.05 8.88
N THR A 62 0.59 -6.35 8.18
CA THR A 62 1.89 -6.88 7.77
C THR A 62 2.77 -7.18 8.98
N MET A 63 2.88 -6.24 9.91
CA MET A 63 3.60 -6.45 11.19
C MET A 63 3.08 -7.69 11.93
N ARG A 64 1.76 -7.89 11.95
CA ARG A 64 1.14 -9.01 12.68
C ARG A 64 1.25 -10.36 11.96
N ARG A 65 1.14 -10.38 10.63
CA ARG A 65 0.98 -11.62 9.85
C ARG A 65 2.25 -12.08 9.13
N TYR A 66 3.16 -11.15 8.85
CA TYR A 66 4.34 -11.38 8.02
C TYR A 66 5.58 -10.75 8.67
N PRO A 67 6.03 -11.26 9.84
CA PRO A 67 7.16 -10.67 10.58
C PRO A 67 8.51 -10.72 9.85
N TYR A 68 8.60 -11.45 8.73
CA TYR A 68 9.76 -11.47 7.82
C TYR A 68 9.73 -10.38 6.74
N VAL A 69 8.71 -9.53 6.74
CA VAL A 69 8.66 -8.34 5.88
C VAL A 69 9.35 -7.19 6.59
N GLU A 70 10.51 -6.78 6.09
CA GLU A 70 11.32 -5.73 6.75
C GLU A 70 11.01 -4.32 6.25
N ARG A 71 10.56 -4.18 5.00
CA ARG A 71 10.34 -2.88 4.37
C ARG A 71 9.06 -2.88 3.57
N MET A 72 8.40 -1.72 3.60
CA MET A 72 7.20 -1.45 2.83
C MET A 72 7.33 -0.08 2.17
N ALA A 73 7.04 0.01 0.87
CA ALA A 73 7.06 1.26 0.12
C ALA A 73 5.71 1.50 -0.56
N VAL A 74 5.18 2.71 -0.37
CA VAL A 74 3.96 3.14 -1.06
C VAL A 74 4.24 3.24 -2.55
N TYR A 75 3.24 2.94 -3.37
CA TYR A 75 3.37 2.95 -4.83
C TYR A 75 3.80 4.32 -5.37
N GLN A 76 3.19 5.40 -4.87
CA GLN A 76 3.49 6.76 -5.27
C GLN A 76 3.42 7.70 -4.07
N VAL A 77 4.32 8.68 -4.01
CA VAL A 77 4.29 9.73 -2.98
C VAL A 77 3.34 10.85 -3.39
N ARG A 78 3.31 11.22 -4.67
CA ARG A 78 2.50 12.33 -5.19
C ARG A 78 1.63 11.85 -6.34
N ASP A 79 0.40 12.35 -6.39
CA ASP A 79 -0.51 12.16 -7.51
C ASP A 79 0.13 12.66 -8.83
N GLU A 80 -0.28 12.05 -9.92
CA GLU A 80 0.25 12.29 -11.27
C GLU A 80 -0.83 12.85 -12.21
N ASN A 81 -0.47 13.05 -13.47
CA ASN A 81 -1.39 13.45 -14.53
C ASN A 81 -0.93 12.83 -15.87
N ASN A 82 -0.80 11.51 -15.87
CA ASN A 82 -0.43 10.70 -17.01
C ASN A 82 -1.65 10.26 -17.85
N GLY A 83 -2.86 10.62 -17.43
CA GLY A 83 -4.12 10.36 -18.14
C GLY A 83 -4.76 9.03 -17.77
N ASN A 84 -4.20 8.30 -16.82
CA ASN A 84 -4.78 7.10 -16.24
C ASN A 84 -5.34 7.44 -14.86
N ILE A 85 -6.67 7.58 -14.75
CA ILE A 85 -7.33 8.00 -13.50
C ILE A 85 -6.92 7.16 -12.29
N ARG A 86 -6.62 5.87 -12.46
CA ARG A 86 -6.14 5.02 -11.37
C ARG A 86 -4.70 5.37 -10.99
N ASN A 87 -3.79 5.43 -11.96
CA ASN A 87 -2.38 5.70 -11.68
C ASN A 87 -2.12 7.17 -11.31
N ASP A 88 -3.06 8.06 -11.58
CA ASP A 88 -2.94 9.48 -11.28
C ASP A 88 -3.27 9.81 -9.81
N ASN A 89 -3.89 8.88 -9.06
CA ASN A 89 -4.51 9.20 -7.77
C ASN A 89 -4.05 8.33 -6.58
N PHE A 90 -2.90 7.66 -6.65
CA PHE A 90 -2.38 6.85 -5.52
C PHE A 90 -1.58 7.65 -4.48
N GLY A 91 -1.19 8.89 -4.79
CA GLY A 91 -0.28 9.66 -3.96
C GLY A 91 -0.81 9.90 -2.55
N LEU A 92 0.14 10.16 -1.64
CA LEU A 92 -0.09 10.72 -0.32
C LEU A 92 -0.27 12.25 -0.39
N TYR A 93 0.20 12.85 -1.48
CA TYR A 93 0.06 14.26 -1.79
C TYR A 93 -0.66 14.43 -3.12
N THR A 94 -1.49 15.46 -3.24
CA THR A 94 -2.12 15.85 -4.51
C THR A 94 -1.06 16.27 -5.54
N LEU A 95 -1.47 16.40 -6.81
CA LEU A 95 -0.58 16.85 -7.90
C LEU A 95 0.12 18.17 -7.55
N GLY A 96 -0.61 19.08 -6.87
CA GLY A 96 -0.13 20.37 -6.40
C GLY A 96 0.64 20.34 -5.06
N GLY A 97 0.95 19.15 -4.54
CA GLY A 97 1.74 18.96 -3.33
C GLY A 97 0.98 19.16 -2.01
N GLN A 98 -0.35 19.27 -2.05
CA GLN A 98 -1.15 19.34 -0.82
C GLN A 98 -1.25 17.96 -0.19
N ARG A 99 -1.17 17.88 1.13
CA ARG A 99 -1.33 16.61 1.86
C ARG A 99 -2.74 16.05 1.66
N LYS A 100 -2.84 14.74 1.43
CA LYS A 100 -4.09 13.99 1.52
C LYS A 100 -4.23 13.43 2.95
N PRO A 101 -5.45 13.04 3.38
CA PRO A 101 -5.65 12.42 4.70
C PRO A 101 -4.73 11.21 4.96
N SER A 102 -4.33 10.50 3.92
CA SER A 102 -3.39 9.38 3.99
C SER A 102 -1.97 9.78 4.45
N ALA A 103 -1.47 10.96 4.05
CA ALA A 103 -0.20 11.49 4.54
C ALA A 103 -0.27 11.75 6.06
N ASP A 104 -1.32 12.44 6.50
CA ASP A 104 -1.48 12.81 7.91
C ASP A 104 -1.70 11.57 8.80
N ARG A 105 -2.46 10.59 8.30
CA ARG A 105 -2.69 9.33 9.01
C ARG A 105 -1.43 8.48 9.13
N LEU A 106 -0.63 8.41 8.06
CA LEU A 106 0.65 7.72 8.08
C LEU A 106 1.64 8.40 9.04
N GLU A 107 1.74 9.73 9.01
CA GLU A 107 2.61 10.47 9.93
C GLU A 107 2.22 10.26 11.40
N ALA A 108 0.92 10.31 11.71
CA ALA A 108 0.42 10.02 13.04
C ALA A 108 0.74 8.59 13.48
N PHE A 109 0.54 7.60 12.60
CA PHE A 109 0.89 6.20 12.87
C PHE A 109 2.39 6.04 13.15
N MET A 110 3.25 6.62 12.30
CA MET A 110 4.70 6.53 12.47
C MET A 110 5.19 7.25 13.72
N THR A 111 4.54 8.33 14.15
CA THR A 111 4.87 9.01 15.41
C THR A 111 4.57 8.12 16.63
N LEU A 112 3.53 7.29 16.55
CA LEU A 112 3.13 6.40 17.65
C LEU A 112 3.90 5.07 17.69
N HIS A 113 4.42 4.62 16.54
CA HIS A 113 4.95 3.27 16.37
C HIS A 113 6.35 3.19 15.75
N GLY A 114 6.91 4.30 15.30
CA GLY A 114 8.25 4.39 14.73
C GLY A 114 9.30 4.55 15.83
N SER A 115 9.86 3.43 16.29
CA SER A 115 11.08 3.37 17.11
C SER A 115 11.96 2.23 16.64
#